data_AF-A0A516NNK3-F1
#
_entry.id   AF-A0A516NNK3-F1
#
_cell.length_a   1.000
_cell.length_b   1.000
_cell.length_c   1.000
_cell.angle_alpha   90.00
_cell.angle_beta   90.00
_cell.angle_gamma   90.00
#
_symmetry.space_group_name_H-M   'P 1'
#
loop_
_entity.id
_entity.type
_entity.pdbx_description
1 polymer ?
#
loop_
_entity_poly.entity_id
_entity_poly.type
_entity_poly.pdbx_seq_one_letter_code
_entity_poly.pdbx_strand_id
1 'polypeptide(L)'
;MGDEDFLYVDRERVRGLITAVNASADTLGTIDVDQQAAALMTAVAGTGVGTACSTGALSAAAAIESTLQKVRRMAAATDTGLSTVVAMDRHNADQMPQGN
;
A
#
# COMPACT_ATOMS: atom_id res chain seq x y z
N MET A 1 -34.32 17.16 -9.29
CA MET A 1 -33.48 16.80 -8.13
C MET A 1 -32.71 15.59 -8.59
N GLY A 2 -31.43 15.78 -8.91
CA GLY A 2 -30.61 14.72 -9.49
C GLY A 2 -30.39 13.63 -8.46
N ASP A 3 -30.37 12.39 -8.91
CA ASP A 3 -29.79 11.26 -8.21
C ASP A 3 -28.30 11.56 -7.97
N GLU A 4 -28.01 12.40 -6.99
CA GLU A 4 -26.65 12.57 -6.48
C GLU A 4 -26.23 11.21 -5.93
N ASP A 5 -25.41 10.51 -6.72
CA ASP A 5 -24.81 9.21 -6.46
C ASP A 5 -24.64 8.97 -4.95
N PHE A 6 -25.58 8.23 -4.35
CA PHE A 6 -25.37 7.65 -3.03
C PHE A 6 -24.23 6.64 -3.18
N LEU A 7 -23.00 7.10 -2.98
CA LEU A 7 -21.81 6.26 -2.99
C LEU A 7 -21.88 5.33 -1.78
N TYR A 8 -22.49 4.17 -1.96
CA TYR A 8 -22.50 3.12 -0.96
C TYR A 8 -21.08 2.57 -0.80
N VAL A 9 -20.43 2.92 0.32
CA VAL A 9 -19.12 2.39 0.68
C VAL A 9 -19.30 1.17 1.58
N ASP A 10 -19.00 0.00 1.05
CA ASP A 10 -18.88 -1.22 1.85
C ASP A 10 -17.63 -1.14 2.73
N ARG A 11 -17.86 -0.78 3.99
CA ARG A 11 -16.81 -0.53 4.98
C ARG A 11 -16.00 -1.78 5.30
N GLU A 12 -16.63 -2.95 5.31
CA GLU A 12 -15.91 -4.20 5.61
C GLU A 12 -14.98 -4.57 4.45
N ARG A 13 -15.48 -4.44 3.22
CA ARG A 13 -14.67 -4.70 2.04
C ARG A 13 -13.49 -3.72 1.91
N VAL A 14 -13.69 -2.44 2.23
CA VAL A 14 -12.59 -1.45 2.24
C VAL A 14 -11.58 -1.74 3.34
N ARG A 15 -12.00 -2.12 4.55
CA ARG A 15 -11.09 -2.56 5.61
C ARG A 15 -10.29 -3.80 5.21
N GLY A 16 -10.95 -4.78 4.60
CA GLY A 16 -10.29 -5.97 4.06
C GLY A 16 -9.23 -5.63 3.01
N LEU A 17 -9.52 -4.66 2.13
CA LEU A 17 -8.54 -4.14 1.17
C LEU A 17 -7.34 -3.49 1.87
N ILE A 18 -7.56 -2.62 2.86
CA ILE A 18 -6.47 -1.97 3.62
C ILE A 18 -5.57 -3.03 4.28
N THR A 19 -6.17 -4.05 4.91
CA THR A 19 -5.43 -5.17 5.50
C THR A 19 -4.62 -5.93 4.46
N ALA A 20 -5.20 -6.27 3.32
CA ALA A 20 -4.51 -7.01 2.25
C ALA A 20 -3.35 -6.19 1.64
N VAL A 21 -3.54 -4.88 1.48
CA VAL A 21 -2.54 -3.94 0.97
C VAL A 21 -1.37 -3.82 1.95
N ASN A 22 -1.63 -3.69 3.26
CA ASN A 22 -0.58 -3.68 4.27
C ASN A 22 0.18 -5.01 4.35
N ALA A 23 -0.52 -6.14 4.31
CA ALA A 23 0.12 -7.46 4.29
C ALA A 23 1.00 -7.68 3.03
N SER A 24 0.57 -7.15 1.88
CA SER A 24 1.36 -7.16 0.65
C SER A 24 2.61 -6.28 0.78
N ALA A 25 2.51 -5.13 1.45
CA ALA A 25 3.67 -4.30 1.76
C ALA A 25 4.64 -5.05 2.68
N ASP A 26 4.15 -5.69 3.74
CA ASP A 26 5.02 -6.43 4.65
C ASP A 26 5.73 -7.59 3.93
N THR A 27 5.02 -8.29 3.03
CA THR A 27 5.61 -9.33 2.18
C THR A 27 6.71 -8.77 1.26
N LEU A 28 6.46 -7.64 0.59
CA LEU A 28 7.48 -6.96 -0.22
C LEU A 28 8.70 -6.55 0.62
N GLY A 29 8.48 -6.14 1.87
CA GLY A 29 9.53 -5.75 2.80
C GLY A 29 10.43 -6.90 3.27
N THR A 30 10.02 -8.15 3.03
CA THR A 30 10.88 -9.33 3.30
C THR A 30 11.82 -9.69 2.15
N ILE A 31 11.72 -9.00 1.01
CA ILE A 31 12.57 -9.28 -0.16
C ILE A 31 13.93 -8.60 0.03
N ASP A 32 14.89 -9.36 0.57
CA ASP A 32 16.27 -8.91 0.80
C ASP A 32 17.16 -9.06 -0.45
N VAL A 33 16.90 -8.26 -1.49
CA VAL A 33 17.66 -8.30 -2.76
C VAL A 33 19.15 -8.00 -2.52
N ASP A 34 19.46 -7.14 -1.55
CA ASP A 34 20.84 -6.76 -1.22
C ASP A 34 21.66 -7.94 -0.69
N GLN A 35 21.07 -8.81 0.15
CA GLN A 35 21.76 -10.01 0.65
C GLN A 35 22.06 -11.00 -0.48
N GLN A 36 21.08 -11.23 -1.36
CA GLN A 36 21.23 -12.15 -2.49
C GLN A 36 22.28 -11.64 -3.50
N ALA A 37 22.29 -10.33 -3.74
CA ALA A 37 23.26 -9.69 -4.61
C ALA A 37 24.67 -9.63 -4.01
N ALA A 38 24.80 -9.42 -2.70
CA ALA A 38 26.10 -9.43 -2.02
C ALA A 38 26.80 -10.79 -2.14
N ALA A 39 26.05 -11.89 -2.03
CA ALA A 39 26.56 -13.25 -2.22
C ALA A 39 27.03 -13.49 -3.68
N LEU A 40 26.30 -12.97 -4.67
CA LEU A 40 26.71 -13.10 -6.08
C LEU A 40 27.92 -12.20 -6.39
N MET A 41 27.93 -10.96 -5.89
CA MET A 41 29.05 -10.02 -6.04
C MET A 41 30.37 -10.58 -5.52
N THR A 42 30.36 -11.29 -4.40
CA THR A 42 31.57 -11.90 -3.85
C THR A 42 32.11 -13.02 -4.73
N ALA A 43 31.23 -13.78 -5.39
CA ALA A 43 31.62 -14.85 -6.31
C ALA A 43 32.15 -14.34 -7.67
N VAL A 44 31.70 -13.18 -8.13
CA VAL A 44 32.05 -12.62 -9.46
C VAL A 44 32.72 -11.24 -9.41
N ALA A 45 33.42 -10.94 -8.32
CA ALA A 45 34.05 -9.65 -8.07
C ALA A 45 35.02 -9.26 -9.21
N GLY A 46 34.98 -7.98 -9.61
CA GLY A 46 35.85 -7.43 -10.66
C GLY A 46 35.45 -7.80 -12.10
N THR A 47 34.35 -8.53 -12.29
CA THR A 47 33.81 -8.85 -13.61
C THR A 47 32.66 -7.90 -13.99
N GLY A 48 32.37 -7.76 -15.30
CA GLY A 48 31.19 -7.04 -15.76
C GLY A 48 29.87 -7.61 -15.23
N VAL A 49 29.82 -8.92 -14.96
CA VAL A 49 28.67 -9.59 -14.33
C VAL A 49 28.50 -9.11 -12.88
N GLY A 50 29.59 -8.96 -12.13
CA GLY A 50 29.55 -8.44 -10.77
C GLY A 50 29.03 -7.00 -10.71
N THR A 51 29.47 -6.14 -11.63
CA THR A 51 28.99 -4.75 -11.75
C THR A 51 27.52 -4.68 -12.16
N ALA A 52 27.08 -5.52 -13.10
CA ALA A 52 25.68 -5.59 -13.51
C ALA A 52 24.78 -6.07 -12.37
N CYS A 53 25.24 -7.06 -11.60
CA CYS A 53 24.52 -7.55 -10.42
C CYS A 53 24.39 -6.49 -9.34
N SER A 54 25.47 -5.79 -8.97
CA SER A 54 25.43 -4.74 -7.94
C SER A 54 24.48 -3.60 -8.32
N THR A 55 24.55 -3.16 -9.57
CA THR A 55 23.69 -2.09 -10.09
C THR A 55 22.22 -2.53 -10.16
N GLY A 56 21.98 -3.76 -10.64
CA GLY A 56 20.64 -4.33 -10.71
C GLY A 56 20.01 -4.51 -9.32
N ALA A 57 20.79 -4.95 -8.34
CA ALA A 57 20.35 -5.12 -6.96
C ALA A 57 19.97 -3.81 -6.30
N LEU A 58 20.83 -2.78 -6.41
CA LEU A 58 20.53 -1.43 -5.93
C LEU A 58 19.25 -0.86 -6.56
N SER A 59 19.08 -1.06 -7.87
CA SER A 59 17.87 -0.63 -8.59
C SER A 59 16.63 -1.36 -8.09
N ALA A 60 16.71 -2.67 -7.88
CA ALA A 60 15.62 -3.48 -7.36
C ALA A 60 15.27 -3.12 -5.91
N ALA A 61 16.26 -2.92 -5.04
CA ALA A 61 16.06 -2.47 -3.66
C ALA A 61 15.34 -1.12 -3.61
N ALA A 62 15.79 -0.14 -4.41
CA ALA A 62 15.15 1.16 -4.52
C ALA A 62 13.71 1.06 -5.05
N ALA A 63 13.44 0.17 -6.02
CA ALA A 63 12.11 -0.05 -6.56
C ALA A 63 11.17 -0.69 -5.51
N ILE A 64 11.67 -1.65 -4.72
CA ILE A 64 10.92 -2.26 -3.62
C ILE A 64 10.59 -1.19 -2.57
N GLU A 65 11.57 -0.41 -2.13
CA GLU A 65 11.35 0.65 -1.14
C GLU A 65 10.34 1.70 -1.62
N SER A 66 10.46 2.14 -2.88
CA SER A 66 9.50 3.07 -3.49
C SER A 66 8.09 2.49 -3.52
N THR A 67 7.97 1.20 -3.84
CA THR A 67 6.68 0.50 -3.90
C THR A 67 6.07 0.38 -2.51
N LEU A 68 6.86 0.00 -1.50
CA LEU A 68 6.42 -0.06 -0.10
C LEU A 68 5.84 1.27 0.37
N GLN A 69 6.54 2.37 0.11
CA GLN A 69 6.07 3.71 0.50
C GLN A 69 4.76 4.07 -0.20
N LYS A 70 4.61 3.78 -1.49
CA LYS A 70 3.38 4.05 -2.25
C LYS A 70 2.20 3.23 -1.76
N VAL A 71 2.41 1.93 -1.51
CA VAL A 71 1.39 1.01 -1.01
C VAL A 71 0.91 1.44 0.37
N ARG A 72 1.82 1.81 1.27
CA ARG A 72 1.47 2.33 2.61
C ARG A 72 0.74 3.67 2.56
N ARG A 73 1.15 4.59 1.68
CA ARG A 73 0.44 5.87 1.46
C ARG A 73 -0.97 5.63 0.93
N MET A 74 -1.14 4.69 0.01
CA MET A 74 -2.45 4.31 -0.52
C MET A 74 -3.34 3.76 0.60
N ALA A 75 -2.85 2.82 1.40
CA ALA A 75 -3.59 2.28 2.54
C ALA A 75 -4.04 3.39 3.52
N ALA A 76 -3.14 4.31 3.87
CA ALA A 76 -3.44 5.43 4.77
C ALA A 76 -4.47 6.40 4.17
N ALA A 77 -4.37 6.71 2.88
CA ALA A 77 -5.35 7.55 2.20
C ALA A 77 -6.74 6.88 2.14
N THR A 78 -6.78 5.57 1.86
CA THR A 78 -8.02 4.78 1.87
C THR A 78 -8.66 4.74 3.27
N ASP A 79 -7.86 4.56 4.33
CA ASP A 79 -8.35 4.56 5.71
C ASP A 79 -8.89 5.94 6.14
N THR A 80 -8.20 7.01 5.73
CA THR A 80 -8.66 8.39 5.95
C THR A 80 -10.00 8.64 5.24
N GLY A 81 -10.11 8.23 3.98
CA GLY A 81 -11.35 8.34 3.20
C GLY A 81 -12.51 7.58 3.85
N LEU A 82 -12.26 6.34 4.28
CA LEU A 82 -13.25 5.52 4.98
C LEU A 82 -13.73 6.19 6.28
N SER A 83 -12.80 6.75 7.07
CA SER A 83 -13.11 7.45 8.32
C SER A 83 -14.00 8.67 8.08
N THR A 84 -13.73 9.44 7.02
CA THR A 84 -14.58 10.58 6.62
C THR A 84 -15.99 10.14 6.25
N VAL A 85 -16.14 9.07 5.45
CA VAL A 85 -17.47 8.54 5.08
C VAL A 85 -18.24 8.06 6.31
N VAL A 86 -17.58 7.35 7.23
CA VAL A 86 -18.20 6.90 8.48
C VAL A 86 -18.68 8.09 9.33
N ALA A 87 -17.90 9.17 9.38
CA ALA A 87 -18.28 10.38 10.12
C ALA A 87 -19.47 11.10 9.47
N MET A 88 -19.50 11.19 8.14
CA MET A 88 -20.63 11.77 7.39
C MET A 88 -21.90 10.95 7.58
N ASP A 89 -21.82 9.62 7.51
CA ASP A 89 -22.99 8.75 7.73
C ASP A 89 -23.57 8.91 9.15
N ARG A 90 -22.71 9.04 10.18
CA ARG A 90 -23.17 9.33 11.54
C ARG A 90 -23.86 10.68 11.63
N HIS A 91 -23.25 11.71 11.05
CA HIS A 91 -23.81 13.05 11.06
C HIS A 91 -25.18 13.12 10.36
N ASN A 92 -25.32 12.44 9.23
CA ASN A 92 -26.58 12.36 8.50
C ASN A 92 -27.65 11.58 9.28
N ALA A 93 -27.27 10.47 9.94
CA ALA A 93 -28.17 9.70 10.79
C ALA A 93 -28.65 10.51 12.01
N ASP A 94 -27.80 11.35 12.60
CA ASP A 94 -28.14 12.22 13.73
C ASP A 94 -29.04 13.41 13.32
N GLN A 95 -29.00 13.83 12.05
CA GLN A 95 -29.82 14.94 11.53
C GLN A 95 -31.20 14.51 11.00
N MET A 96 -31.38 13.24 10.59
CA MET A 96 -32.71 12.74 10.27
C MET A 96 -33.51 12.61 11.56
N PRO A 97 -34.66 13.31 11.72
CA PRO A 97 -35.48 13.18 12.91
C PRO A 97 -35.87 11.71 13.04
N GLN A 98 -35.51 11.07 14.14
CA GLN A 98 -36.11 9.80 14.54
C GLN A 98 -37.60 10.10 14.69
N GLY A 99 -38.38 9.74 13.67
CA GLY A 99 -39.81 10.00 13.63
C GLY A 99 -40.48 9.44 14.88
N ASN A 100 -41.24 10.29 15.57
CA ASN A 100 -42.32 9.88 16.45
C ASN A 100 -43.38 9.10 15.68
#